data_AF-A0A8J3Y4W3-F1
#
_entry.id   AF-A0A8J3Y4W3-F1
#
_cell.length_a   1.000
_cell.length_b   1.000
_cell.length_c   1.000
_cell.angle_alpha   90.00
_cell.angle_beta   90.00
_cell.angle_gamma   90.00
#
_symmetry.space_group_name_H-M   'P 1'
#
loop_
_entity.id
_entity.type
_entity.pdbx_description
1 polymer ?
#
loop_
_entity_poly.entity_id
_entity_poly.type
_entity_poly.pdbx_seq_one_letter_code
_entity_poly.pdbx_strand_id
1 'polypeptide(L)'
;MTDQEYADLRARAAAGDHDAVGELVQLAGERGDLAELRRLAAAGSRDAADELVQAAGEAGDLDELRRLAAAGNRDAADVLAELTGD
;
A
#
# COMPACT_ATOMS: atom_id res chain seq x y z
N MET A 1 -16.77 0.79 -10.46
CA MET A 1 -16.04 2.07 -10.58
C MET A 1 -15.47 2.16 -11.99
N THR A 2 -15.76 3.26 -12.67
CA THR A 2 -15.25 3.64 -13.98
C THR A 2 -13.88 4.32 -13.86
N ASP A 3 -13.15 4.45 -14.97
CA ASP A 3 -11.86 5.17 -14.98
C ASP A 3 -11.99 6.62 -14.54
N GLN A 4 -13.10 7.28 -14.90
CA GLN A 4 -13.38 8.66 -14.50
C GLN A 4 -13.63 8.76 -12.99
N GLU A 5 -14.47 7.90 -12.43
CA GLU A 5 -14.74 7.88 -10.97
C GLU A 5 -13.44 7.63 -10.18
N TYR A 6 -12.58 6.74 -10.68
CA TYR A 6 -11.29 6.46 -10.05
C TYR A 6 -10.33 7.66 -10.16
N ALA A 7 -10.30 8.35 -11.30
CA ALA A 7 -9.49 9.56 -11.49
C ALA A 7 -9.95 10.71 -10.57
N ASP A 8 -11.27 10.91 -10.45
CA ASP A 8 -11.86 11.92 -9.56
C ASP A 8 -11.54 11.59 -8.09
N LEU A 9 -11.59 10.31 -7.71
CA LEU A 9 -11.20 9.86 -6.38
C LEU A 9 -9.72 10.13 -6.11
N ARG A 10 -8.82 9.82 -7.06
CA ARG A 10 -7.39 10.16 -6.97
C ARG A 10 -7.15 11.66 -6.83
N ALA A 11 -7.89 12.50 -7.56
CA ALA A 11 -7.77 13.94 -7.48
C ALA A 11 -8.17 14.47 -6.09
N ARG A 12 -9.27 13.96 -5.53
CA ARG A 12 -9.71 14.30 -4.16
C ARG A 12 -8.67 13.89 -3.12
N ALA A 13 -8.17 12.67 -3.18
CA ALA A 13 -7.14 12.18 -2.26
C ALA A 13 -5.86 13.04 -2.35
N ALA A 14 -5.43 13.41 -3.57
CA ALA A 14 -4.29 14.31 -3.77
C ALA A 14 -4.52 15.74 -3.22
N ALA A 15 -5.78 16.17 -3.13
CA ALA A 15 -6.17 17.43 -2.49
C ALA A 15 -6.28 17.33 -0.96
N GLY A 16 -5.98 16.17 -0.36
CA GLY A 16 -6.01 15.95 1.09
C GLY A 16 -7.34 15.44 1.64
N ASP A 17 -8.25 14.97 0.77
CA ASP A 17 -9.48 14.30 1.20
C ASP A 17 -9.15 12.93 1.81
N HIS A 18 -9.24 12.83 3.14
CA HIS A 18 -8.92 11.61 3.88
C HIS A 18 -9.87 10.45 3.58
N ASP A 19 -11.16 10.72 3.33
CA ASP A 19 -12.11 9.68 2.97
C ASP A 19 -11.76 9.09 1.59
N ALA A 20 -11.36 9.96 0.65
CA ALA A 20 -10.88 9.51 -0.66
C ALA A 20 -9.59 8.70 -0.58
N VAL A 21 -8.68 9.04 0.34
CA VAL A 21 -7.48 8.22 0.61
C VAL A 21 -7.89 6.84 1.11
N GLY A 22 -8.79 6.76 2.10
CA GLY A 22 -9.26 5.48 2.64
C GLY A 22 -9.91 4.59 1.59
N GLU A 23 -10.77 5.17 0.74
CA GLU A 23 -11.42 4.43 -0.36
C GLU A 23 -10.39 3.91 -1.38
N LEU A 24 -9.36 4.69 -1.72
CA LEU A 24 -8.29 4.22 -2.60
C LEU A 24 -7.45 3.11 -1.97
N VAL A 25 -7.18 3.16 -0.66
CA VAL A 25 -6.45 2.09 0.04
C VAL A 25 -7.24 0.78 -0.05
N GLN A 26 -8.52 0.80 0.29
CA GLN A 26 -9.38 -0.39 0.20
C GLN A 26 -9.44 -0.95 -1.22
N LEU A 27 -9.69 -0.10 -2.22
CA LEU A 27 -9.75 -0.53 -3.62
C LEU A 27 -8.42 -1.09 -4.12
N ALA A 28 -7.30 -0.52 -3.69
CA ALA A 28 -5.98 -0.98 -4.10
C ALA A 28 -5.61 -2.30 -3.41
N GLY A 29 -5.93 -2.47 -2.12
CA GLY A 29 -5.78 -3.74 -1.39
C GLY A 29 -6.57 -4.87 -2.03
N GLU A 30 -7.87 -4.67 -2.27
CA GLU A 30 -8.75 -5.66 -2.91
C GLU A 30 -8.28 -6.10 -4.31
N ARG A 31 -7.57 -5.22 -5.03
CA ARG A 31 -7.05 -5.48 -6.38
C ARG A 31 -5.60 -5.97 -6.39
N GLY A 32 -4.91 -5.96 -5.24
CA GLY A 32 -3.46 -6.18 -5.18
C GLY A 32 -2.66 -5.11 -5.93
N ASP A 33 -3.17 -3.87 -6.03
CA ASP A 33 -2.48 -2.76 -6.70
C ASP A 33 -1.39 -2.18 -5.79
N LEU A 34 -0.26 -2.86 -5.73
CA LEU A 34 0.91 -2.45 -4.95
C LEU A 34 1.44 -1.08 -5.38
N ALA A 35 1.26 -0.69 -6.65
CA ALA A 35 1.74 0.59 -7.14
C ALA A 35 0.93 1.76 -6.55
N GLU A 36 -0.39 1.61 -6.47
CA GLU A 36 -1.25 2.61 -5.84
C GLU A 36 -1.05 2.67 -4.33
N LEU A 37 -0.99 1.52 -3.65
CA LEU A 37 -0.70 1.46 -2.21
C LEU A 37 0.62 2.15 -1.88
N ARG A 38 1.67 1.90 -2.68
CA ARG A 38 2.97 2.58 -2.55
C ARG A 38 2.89 4.08 -2.74
N ARG A 39 2.10 4.55 -3.71
CA ARG A 39 1.90 5.99 -3.94
C ARG A 39 1.24 6.65 -2.73
N LEU A 40 0.21 6.02 -2.17
CA LEU A 40 -0.52 6.53 -1.01
C LEU A 40 0.35 6.48 0.27
N ALA A 41 1.12 5.41 0.47
CA ALA A 41 2.06 5.29 1.58
C ALA A 41 3.16 6.37 1.51
N ALA A 42 3.71 6.62 0.31
CA ALA A 42 4.67 7.69 0.09
C ALA A 42 4.08 9.11 0.32
N ALA A 43 2.77 9.26 0.13
CA ALA A 43 2.04 10.48 0.47
C ALA A 43 1.71 10.60 1.98
N GLY A 44 2.11 9.61 2.79
CA GLY A 44 1.98 9.62 4.24
C GLY A 44 0.79 8.83 4.80
N SER A 45 0.05 8.09 3.97
CA SER A 45 -1.01 7.20 4.45
C SER A 45 -0.42 5.99 5.16
N ARG A 46 -0.72 5.84 6.45
CA ARG A 46 -0.28 4.68 7.25
C ARG A 46 -1.05 3.43 6.87
N ASP A 47 -2.37 3.54 6.73
CA ASP A 47 -3.23 2.45 6.30
C ASP A 47 -2.76 1.87 4.94
N ALA A 48 -2.31 2.73 4.02
CA ALA A 48 -1.74 2.28 2.76
C ALA A 48 -0.43 1.52 2.92
N ALA A 49 0.41 1.91 3.88
CA ALA A 49 1.67 1.23 4.16
C ALA A 49 1.42 -0.15 4.78
N ASP A 50 0.44 -0.26 5.67
CA ASP A 50 0.05 -1.51 6.31
C ASP A 50 -0.53 -2.48 5.28
N GLU A 51 -1.46 -2.01 4.44
CA GLU A 51 -2.04 -2.80 3.36
C GLU A 51 -0.99 -3.23 2.33
N LEU A 52 0.00 -2.37 2.04
CA LEU A 52 1.09 -2.70 1.13
C LEU A 52 1.96 -3.84 1.67
N VAL A 53 2.23 -3.87 2.98
CA VAL A 53 2.96 -4.96 3.63
C VAL A 53 2.17 -6.26 3.54
N GLN A 54 0.87 -6.22 3.84
CA GLN A 54 0.00 -7.40 3.76
C GLN A 54 -0.04 -7.94 2.33
N ALA A 55 -0.36 -7.10 1.35
CA ALA A 55 -0.45 -7.50 -0.05
C ALA A 55 0.90 -8.02 -0.59
N ALA A 56 2.02 -7.41 -0.21
CA ALA A 56 3.34 -7.90 -0.58
C ALA A 56 3.66 -9.27 0.06
N GLY A 57 3.29 -9.47 1.33
CA GLY A 57 3.43 -10.74 2.03
C GLY A 57 2.62 -11.86 1.40
N GLU A 58 1.35 -11.60 1.11
CA GLU A 58 0.46 -12.54 0.43
C GLU A 58 0.94 -12.89 -0.99
N ALA A 59 1.48 -11.91 -1.71
CA ALA A 59 2.06 -12.12 -3.03
C ALA A 59 3.45 -12.80 -2.99
N GLY A 60 4.10 -12.88 -1.83
CA GLY A 60 5.49 -13.31 -1.70
C GLY A 60 6.50 -12.34 -2.34
N ASP A 61 6.15 -11.06 -2.45
CA ASP A 61 7.01 -10.01 -3.00
C ASP A 61 8.09 -9.59 -1.98
N LEU A 62 9.12 -10.43 -1.88
CA LEU A 62 10.24 -10.21 -0.96
C LEU A 62 11.02 -8.93 -1.26
N ASP A 63 11.04 -8.48 -2.52
CA ASP A 63 11.75 -7.26 -2.89
C ASP A 63 11.02 -6.01 -2.40
N GLU A 64 9.68 -6.02 -2.47
CA GLU A 64 8.86 -4.97 -1.86
C GLU A 64 9.01 -4.93 -0.34
N LEU A 65 8.92 -6.10 0.32
CA LEU A 65 9.11 -6.20 1.77
C LEU A 65 10.50 -5.73 2.21
N ARG A 66 11.57 -6.12 1.49
CA ARG A 66 12.94 -5.61 1.72
C ARG A 66 13.01 -4.10 1.59
N ARG A 67 12.38 -3.53 0.56
CA ARG A 67 12.40 -2.08 0.35
C ARG A 67 11.69 -1.36 1.50
N LEU A 68 10.55 -1.86 1.94
CA LEU A 68 9.78 -1.29 3.05
C LEU A 68 10.55 -1.41 4.38
N ALA A 69 11.15 -2.56 4.65
CA ALA A 69 12.02 -2.78 5.80
C ALA A 69 13.22 -1.82 5.80
N ALA A 70 13.88 -1.65 4.65
CA ALA A 70 14.98 -0.69 4.49
C ALA A 70 14.54 0.77 4.67
N ALA A 71 13.27 1.08 4.38
CA ALA A 71 12.65 2.38 4.66
C ALA A 71 12.22 2.53 6.14
N GLY A 72 12.42 1.50 6.98
CA GLY A 72 12.13 1.51 8.40
C GLY A 72 10.75 0.99 8.80
N ASN A 73 9.99 0.39 7.88
CA ASN A 73 8.74 -0.29 8.22
C ASN A 73 9.07 -1.61 8.94
N ARG A 74 8.66 -1.72 10.20
CA ARG A 74 8.97 -2.88 11.06
C ARG A 74 8.14 -4.10 10.70
N ASP A 75 6.85 -3.91 10.42
CA ASP A 75 5.95 -5.00 10.04
C ASP A 75 6.44 -5.67 8.74
N ALA A 76 6.96 -4.88 7.79
CA ALA A 76 7.59 -5.42 6.59
C ALA A 76 8.84 -6.27 6.87
N ALA A 77 9.65 -5.86 7.85
CA ALA A 77 10.83 -6.61 8.25
C ALA A 77 10.46 -7.93 8.94
N ASP A 78 9.42 -7.91 9.77
CA ASP A 78 8.91 -9.09 10.46
C ASP A 78 8.33 -10.09 9.46
N VAL A 79 7.45 -9.65 8.55
CA VAL A 79 6.90 -10.50 7.48
C VAL A 79 8.00 -11.05 6.56
N LEU A 80 9.01 -10.24 6.23
CA LEU A 80 10.14 -10.69 5.44
C LEU A 80 10.89 -11.84 6.13
N ALA A 81 11.19 -11.71 7.42
CA ALA A 81 11.88 -12.74 8.20
C ALA A 81 11.06 -14.03 8.29
N GLU A 82 9.75 -13.93 8.51
CA GLU A 82 8.85 -15.08 8.51
C GLU A 82 8.86 -15.84 7.17
N LEU A 83 8.91 -15.12 6.05
CA LEU A 83 8.92 -15.72 4.72
C LEU A 83 10.31 -16.25 4.30
N THR A 84 11.41 -15.68 4.80
CA THR A 84 12.77 -16.15 4.49
C THR A 84 13.29 -17.22 5.46
N GLY A 85 12.61 -17.42 6.59
CA GLY A 85 12.97 -18.43 7.59
C GLY A 85 14.23 -18.08 8.38
N ASP A 86 14.48 -16.78 8.58
CA ASP A 86 15.58 -16.26 9.42
C ASP A 86 15.26 -16.30 10.92
#